data_AF-A0A4Q9RPR5-F1
#
_entry.id   AF-A0A4Q9RPR5-F1
#
_cell.length_a   1.000
_cell.length_b   1.000
_cell.length_c   1.000
_cell.angle_alpha   90.00
_cell.angle_beta   90.00
_cell.angle_gamma   90.00
#
_symmetry.space_group_name_H-M   'P 1'
#
loop_
_entity.id
_entity.type
_entity.pdbx_description
1 polymer ?
#
loop_
_entity_poly.entity_id
_entity_poly.type
_entity_poly.pdbx_seq_one_letter_code
_entity_poly.pdbx_strand_id
1 'polypeptide(L)'
;MKNLLLFTFLISIFNLTAQDLIAVQNGNDPTFYTDLSEAIEGSVAGDTLYIPGRNYVVNDTINKPIHLIGTGINPNYTQATGITTVASSSIVLPQLVLGENADGGSITGIFFTTNYYNGNPYNNITVESGADVSNFLIDRSYFGSNVGGKFSNSLIKQNIFRHRNNFNAQDGNSLISNNIFCDRGNTFTNCKVANNIFLVSAQYYEAIDASNSIIENNILPANYAFDYLNNCNIRNNVNTSNGVSGSIIRNGNFNDSADLTTVFSSYSSISDAVNQSADFHLPDNSPYKNGGSDGNDIGIYGGRYPWKDGSVPFNPHIVSKNISGTTDENGDLPIEIEVEAQQN
;
A
#
# COMPACT_ATOMS: atom_id res chain seq x y z
N MET A 1 19.89 52.00 45.98
CA MET A 1 19.98 50.54 46.20
C MET A 1 18.57 49.98 46.08
N LYS A 2 18.26 49.25 44.98
CA LYS A 2 18.14 47.78 44.98
C LYS A 2 16.97 47.34 45.89
N ASN A 3 15.80 46.95 45.39
CA ASN A 3 15.53 45.71 44.65
C ASN A 3 14.22 45.90 43.85
N LEU A 4 14.29 45.94 42.52
CA LEU A 4 14.07 44.78 41.64
C LEU A 4 12.69 44.13 41.86
N LEU A 5 11.64 44.80 41.36
CA LEU A 5 10.39 44.12 41.00
C LEU A 5 10.70 43.24 39.79
N LEU A 6 10.97 41.97 40.05
CA LEU A 6 11.15 40.95 39.02
C LEU A 6 9.76 40.67 38.41
N PHE A 7 9.44 41.38 37.34
CA PHE A 7 8.30 41.08 36.48
C PHE A 7 8.69 39.85 35.65
N THR A 8 8.45 38.65 36.18
CA THR A 8 8.65 37.40 35.45
C THR A 8 7.52 37.26 34.43
N PHE A 9 7.66 37.92 33.29
CA PHE A 9 6.85 37.67 32.11
C PHE A 9 7.40 36.37 31.49
N LEU A 10 6.89 35.21 31.95
CA LEU A 10 7.08 33.95 31.25
C LEU A 10 6.32 34.07 29.94
N ILE A 11 7.01 34.51 28.88
CA ILE A 11 6.55 34.28 27.51
C ILE A 11 6.75 32.79 27.27
N SER A 12 5.71 32.02 27.53
CA SER A 12 5.57 30.70 26.91
C SER A 12 5.50 30.93 25.41
N ILE A 13 6.66 30.84 24.75
CA ILE A 13 6.73 30.70 23.30
C ILE A 13 6.15 29.31 23.02
N PHE A 14 4.83 29.24 22.87
CA PHE A 14 4.23 28.14 22.15
C PHE A 14 4.74 28.28 20.72
N ASN A 15 5.61 27.37 20.31
CA ASN A 15 5.82 27.14 18.89
C ASN A 15 4.46 26.68 18.37
N LEU A 16 3.68 27.62 17.83
CA LEU A 16 2.52 27.32 17.00
C LEU A 16 3.09 26.71 15.72
N THR A 17 3.40 25.41 15.76
CA THR A 17 3.57 24.65 14.53
C THR A 17 2.21 24.71 13.83
N ALA A 18 2.19 25.10 12.55
CA ALA A 18 1.00 24.98 11.73
C ALA A 18 0.43 23.57 11.92
N GLN A 19 -0.83 23.47 12.33
CA GLN A 19 -1.44 22.19 12.61
C GLN A 19 -1.73 21.52 11.27
N ASP A 20 -1.12 20.36 11.03
CA ASP A 20 -1.46 19.54 9.87
C ASP A 20 -2.88 18.99 10.08
N LEU A 21 -3.85 19.61 9.42
CA LEU A 21 -5.27 19.25 9.50
C LEU A 21 -5.60 18.18 8.46
N ILE A 22 -6.42 17.23 8.85
CA ILE A 22 -7.07 16.29 7.93
C ILE A 22 -8.20 17.06 7.27
N ALA A 23 -8.18 17.15 5.94
CA ALA A 23 -9.26 17.74 5.18
C ALA A 23 -10.24 16.63 4.77
N VAL A 24 -11.52 16.79 5.12
CA VAL A 24 -12.61 15.92 4.66
C VAL A 24 -13.43 16.71 3.66
N GLN A 25 -13.58 16.17 2.46
CA GLN A 25 -14.18 16.89 1.35
C GLN A 25 -15.16 16.02 0.57
N ASN A 26 -16.34 16.60 0.33
CA ASN A 26 -17.35 16.10 -0.59
C ASN A 26 -18.05 17.29 -1.25
N GLY A 27 -17.69 17.60 -2.49
CA GLY A 27 -18.09 18.84 -3.15
C GLY A 27 -17.23 20.04 -2.74
N ASN A 28 -17.88 21.19 -2.45
CA ASN A 28 -17.22 22.49 -2.30
C ASN A 28 -16.90 22.91 -0.87
N ASP A 29 -17.40 22.20 0.14
CA ASP A 29 -17.30 22.61 1.54
C ASP A 29 -16.40 21.63 2.31
N PRO A 30 -15.10 21.93 2.49
CA PRO A 30 -14.22 21.08 3.28
C PRO A 30 -14.46 21.28 4.78
N THR A 31 -14.40 20.19 5.54
CA THR A 31 -14.28 20.19 7.00
C THR A 31 -12.89 19.74 7.41
N PHE A 32 -12.44 20.18 8.58
CA PHE A 32 -11.08 19.95 9.04
C PHE A 32 -11.04 19.31 10.41
N TYR A 33 -10.18 18.31 10.58
CA TYR A 33 -10.02 17.54 11.81
C TYR A 33 -8.56 17.44 12.21
N THR A 34 -8.32 17.31 13.51
CA THR A 34 -6.99 17.02 14.04
C THR A 34 -6.79 15.54 14.34
N ASP A 35 -7.87 14.81 14.54
CA ASP A 35 -7.86 13.39 14.85
C ASP A 35 -8.48 12.58 13.70
N LEU A 36 -7.87 11.44 13.36
CA LEU A 36 -8.31 10.62 12.24
C LEU A 36 -9.56 9.80 12.57
N SER A 37 -9.71 9.35 13.82
CA SER A 37 -10.93 8.67 14.25
C SER A 37 -12.12 9.64 14.22
N GLU A 38 -11.95 10.88 14.71
CA GLU A 38 -12.98 11.92 14.60
C GLU A 38 -13.34 12.25 13.14
N ALA A 39 -12.34 12.30 12.25
CA ALA A 39 -12.57 12.53 10.82
C ALA A 39 -13.38 11.38 10.19
N ILE A 40 -13.04 10.12 10.47
CA ILE A 40 -13.75 8.93 9.96
C ILE A 40 -15.18 8.87 10.51
N GLU A 41 -15.36 9.16 11.79
CA GLU A 41 -16.67 9.21 12.45
C GLU A 41 -17.55 10.30 11.82
N GLY A 42 -17.00 11.51 11.68
CA GLY A 42 -17.69 12.69 11.14
C GLY A 42 -17.94 12.66 9.64
N SER A 43 -17.24 11.80 8.88
CA SER A 43 -17.42 11.67 7.43
C SER A 43 -18.78 11.06 7.07
N VAL A 44 -19.28 11.39 5.89
CA VAL A 44 -20.45 10.74 5.27
C VAL A 44 -20.03 9.94 4.03
N ALA A 45 -20.96 9.16 3.48
CA ALA A 45 -20.75 8.39 2.27
C ALA A 45 -20.32 9.28 1.09
N GLY A 46 -19.23 8.91 0.43
CA GLY A 46 -18.60 9.63 -0.68
C GLY A 46 -17.48 10.59 -0.27
N ASP A 47 -17.25 10.80 1.03
CA ASP A 47 -16.23 11.73 1.48
C ASP A 47 -14.81 11.26 1.16
N THR A 48 -13.96 12.21 0.80
CA THR A 48 -12.51 12.02 0.66
C THR A 48 -11.78 12.68 1.82
N LEU A 49 -10.98 11.89 2.52
CA LEU A 49 -10.14 12.33 3.64
C LEU A 49 -8.69 12.44 3.13
N TYR A 50 -8.18 13.66 3.07
CA TYR A 50 -6.76 13.95 2.80
C TYR A 50 -6.02 14.02 4.13
N ILE A 51 -5.16 13.02 4.36
CA ILE A 51 -4.53 12.77 5.65
C ILE A 51 -3.06 13.18 5.55
N PRO A 52 -2.64 14.27 6.23
CA PRO A 52 -1.27 14.76 6.13
C PRO A 52 -0.25 13.80 6.74
N GLY A 53 1.03 13.99 6.39
CA GLY A 53 2.10 13.07 6.76
C GLY A 53 2.49 13.16 8.23
N ARG A 54 1.93 12.29 9.06
CA ARG A 54 2.34 12.04 10.45
C ARG A 54 1.87 10.65 10.92
N ASN A 55 2.10 10.36 12.20
CA ASN A 55 1.60 9.14 12.82
C ASN A 55 0.16 9.33 13.35
N TYR A 56 -0.71 8.40 13.00
CA TYR A 56 -2.09 8.28 13.50
C TYR A 56 -2.25 6.94 14.20
N VAL A 57 -2.97 6.93 15.31
CA VAL A 57 -3.31 5.71 16.04
C VAL A 57 -4.81 5.51 15.91
N VAL A 58 -5.21 4.46 15.20
CA VAL A 58 -6.62 4.17 14.90
C VAL A 58 -6.95 2.69 15.10
N ASN A 59 -8.23 2.43 15.34
CA ASN A 59 -8.85 1.10 15.30
C ASN A 59 -10.33 1.30 14.98
N ASP A 60 -10.58 1.99 13.87
CA ASP A 60 -11.92 2.42 13.48
C ASP A 60 -12.56 1.44 12.51
N THR A 61 -13.87 1.29 12.65
CA THR A 61 -14.68 0.55 11.67
C THR A 61 -15.22 1.52 10.63
N ILE A 62 -14.85 1.30 9.36
CA ILE A 62 -15.40 2.01 8.22
C ILE A 62 -16.63 1.26 7.73
N ASN A 63 -17.80 1.87 7.94
CA ASN A 63 -19.12 1.37 7.55
C ASN A 63 -19.82 2.33 6.58
N LYS A 64 -19.05 2.92 5.68
CA LYS A 64 -19.50 3.89 4.67
C LYS A 64 -18.45 3.96 3.55
N PRO A 65 -18.82 4.23 2.30
CA PRO A 65 -17.87 4.46 1.22
C PRO A 65 -17.11 5.75 1.48
N ILE A 66 -15.87 5.68 1.96
CA ILE A 66 -14.98 6.85 2.10
C ILE A 66 -13.64 6.56 1.45
N HIS A 67 -12.96 7.64 1.08
CA HIS A 67 -11.68 7.58 0.38
C HIS A 67 -10.58 8.16 1.27
N LEU A 68 -9.70 7.30 1.77
CA LEU A 68 -8.53 7.72 2.56
C LEU A 68 -7.34 7.93 1.63
N ILE A 69 -6.78 9.14 1.64
CA ILE A 69 -5.62 9.52 0.84
C ILE A 69 -4.52 10.05 1.75
N GLY A 70 -3.43 9.28 1.89
CA GLY A 70 -2.21 9.71 2.55
C GLY A 70 -1.27 10.47 1.61
N THR A 71 -0.03 10.66 2.04
CA THR A 71 1.00 11.39 1.29
C THR A 71 1.92 10.51 0.44
N GLY A 72 1.79 9.18 0.55
CA GLY A 72 2.67 8.20 -0.09
C GLY A 72 3.56 7.47 0.90
N ILE A 73 4.22 6.42 0.41
CA ILE A 73 4.96 5.48 1.28
C ILE A 73 6.47 5.60 1.17
N ASN A 74 7.01 6.27 0.13
CA ASN A 74 8.46 6.34 -0.10
C ASN A 74 9.09 7.54 0.63
N PRO A 75 10.02 7.34 1.58
CA PRO A 75 10.68 8.44 2.30
C PRO A 75 11.41 9.42 1.37
N ASN A 76 11.96 8.96 0.25
CA ASN A 76 12.71 9.81 -0.68
C ASN A 76 11.80 10.79 -1.43
N TYR A 77 10.52 10.46 -1.60
CA TYR A 77 9.55 11.28 -2.33
C TYR A 77 8.63 12.06 -1.40
N THR A 78 8.57 11.73 -0.12
CA THR A 78 7.66 12.35 0.86
C THR A 78 8.36 13.31 1.82
N GLN A 79 9.59 13.75 1.51
CA GLN A 79 10.40 14.62 2.39
C GLN A 79 9.68 15.92 2.78
N ALA A 80 8.98 16.56 1.82
CA ALA A 80 8.26 17.81 2.08
C ALA A 80 6.93 17.62 2.84
N THR A 81 6.30 16.44 2.71
CA THR A 81 4.96 16.16 3.24
C THR A 81 4.97 15.31 4.51
N GLY A 82 6.07 14.61 4.80
CA GLY A 82 6.07 13.47 5.71
C GLY A 82 5.32 12.27 5.13
N ILE A 83 5.36 11.14 5.84
CA ILE A 83 4.62 9.91 5.50
C ILE A 83 3.38 9.81 6.38
N THR A 84 2.21 9.61 5.77
CA THR A 84 0.98 9.27 6.49
C THR A 84 1.09 7.85 7.02
N THR A 85 1.33 7.73 8.32
CA THR A 85 1.55 6.47 9.00
C THR A 85 0.37 6.13 9.90
N VAL A 86 -0.15 4.91 9.78
CA VAL A 86 -1.24 4.39 10.60
C VAL A 86 -0.73 3.26 11.48
N ALA A 87 -0.92 3.41 12.80
CA ALA A 87 -0.59 2.44 13.83
C ALA A 87 -1.85 2.00 14.59
N SER A 88 -1.79 0.86 15.28
CA SER A 88 -2.92 0.38 16.09
C SER A 88 -2.80 0.88 17.51
N SER A 89 -3.94 1.15 18.15
CA SER A 89 -4.01 1.43 19.59
C SER A 89 -3.60 0.22 20.44
N SER A 90 -3.60 -0.98 19.86
CA SER A 90 -3.20 -2.21 20.52
C SER A 90 -2.64 -3.24 19.54
N ILE A 91 -1.58 -3.94 19.94
CA ILE A 91 -0.95 -4.97 19.09
C ILE A 91 -1.86 -6.17 18.77
N VAL A 92 -3.02 -6.28 19.44
CA VAL A 92 -4.03 -7.33 19.18
C VAL A 92 -5.27 -6.83 18.44
N LEU A 93 -5.27 -5.58 17.98
CA LEU A 93 -6.37 -4.98 17.24
C LEU A 93 -5.93 -4.62 15.83
N PRO A 94 -6.83 -4.75 14.84
CA PRO A 94 -6.58 -4.18 13.52
C PRO A 94 -6.43 -2.66 13.61
N GLN A 95 -5.86 -2.05 12.58
CA GLN A 95 -5.78 -0.59 12.48
C GLN A 95 -7.05 -0.04 11.85
N LEU A 96 -7.58 -0.74 10.86
CA LEU A 96 -8.89 -0.46 10.27
C LEU A 96 -9.70 -1.75 10.13
N VAL A 97 -10.99 -1.65 10.42
CA VAL A 97 -11.99 -2.68 10.11
C VAL A 97 -12.87 -2.16 8.99
N LEU A 98 -13.03 -2.92 7.91
CA LEU A 98 -14.01 -2.62 6.86
C LEU A 98 -15.26 -3.45 7.15
N GLY A 99 -16.38 -2.81 7.47
CA GLY A 99 -17.64 -3.52 7.72
C GLY A 99 -18.61 -3.48 6.53
N GLU A 100 -19.87 -3.86 6.79
CA GLU A 100 -20.88 -4.21 5.77
C GLU A 100 -21.17 -3.12 4.71
N ASN A 101 -20.87 -1.86 5.00
CA ASN A 101 -21.17 -0.72 4.13
C ASN A 101 -19.91 0.01 3.62
N ALA A 102 -18.75 -0.64 3.66
CA ALA A 102 -17.49 -0.06 3.17
C ALA A 102 -17.34 -0.09 1.62
N ASP A 103 -18.28 -0.74 0.92
CA ASP A 103 -18.27 -0.90 -0.54
C ASP A 103 -18.02 0.40 -1.29
N GLY A 104 -17.15 0.37 -2.30
CA GLY A 104 -16.83 1.55 -3.11
C GLY A 104 -15.84 2.54 -2.47
N GLY A 105 -15.39 2.29 -1.25
CA GLY A 105 -14.34 3.07 -0.60
C GLY A 105 -12.94 2.85 -1.17
N SER A 106 -11.96 3.59 -0.67
CA SER A 106 -10.56 3.40 -1.06
C SER A 106 -9.54 3.77 0.00
N ILE A 107 -8.36 3.16 -0.10
CA ILE A 107 -7.17 3.47 0.70
C ILE A 107 -6.00 3.69 -0.27
N THR A 108 -5.41 4.88 -0.25
CA THR A 108 -4.30 5.26 -1.13
C THR A 108 -3.17 5.93 -0.37
N GLY A 109 -1.92 5.52 -0.59
CA GLY A 109 -0.76 6.28 -0.10
C GLY A 109 -0.52 6.24 1.40
N ILE A 110 -0.96 5.19 2.09
CA ILE A 110 -0.84 5.08 3.54
C ILE A 110 0.19 4.01 3.92
N PHE A 111 1.02 4.33 4.91
CA PHE A 111 1.96 3.40 5.52
C PHE A 111 1.34 2.81 6.79
N PHE A 112 0.89 1.56 6.74
CA PHE A 112 0.40 0.82 7.91
C PHE A 112 1.56 0.14 8.63
N THR A 113 1.79 0.48 9.90
CA THR A 113 2.91 -0.07 10.67
C THR A 113 2.73 -1.56 10.93
N THR A 114 3.82 -2.26 11.20
CA THR A 114 3.74 -3.65 11.64
C THR A 114 3.14 -3.77 13.05
N ASN A 115 2.12 -4.61 13.19
CA ASN A 115 1.58 -5.06 14.48
C ASN A 115 2.04 -6.51 14.71
N TYR A 116 2.80 -6.77 15.79
CA TYR A 116 3.19 -8.12 16.20
C TYR A 116 2.64 -8.45 17.59
N TYR A 117 2.07 -9.64 17.72
CA TYR A 117 1.70 -10.24 19.01
C TYR A 117 2.18 -11.68 19.05
N ASN A 118 2.95 -12.04 20.07
CA ASN A 118 3.51 -13.39 20.26
C ASN A 118 4.19 -13.97 19.00
N GLY A 119 4.98 -13.14 18.30
CA GLY A 119 5.70 -13.54 17.09
C GLY A 119 4.83 -13.70 15.83
N ASN A 120 3.53 -13.37 15.91
CA ASN A 120 2.61 -13.40 14.78
C ASN A 120 2.12 -11.99 14.44
N PRO A 121 2.10 -11.60 13.16
CA PRO A 121 1.56 -10.32 12.75
C PRO A 121 0.04 -10.31 12.91
N TYR A 122 -0.49 -9.26 13.54
CA TYR A 122 -1.92 -8.94 13.57
C TYR A 122 -2.30 -8.10 12.37
N ASN A 123 -3.57 -8.13 11.97
CA ASN A 123 -4.01 -7.48 10.73
C ASN A 123 -3.79 -5.96 10.78
N ASN A 124 -3.36 -5.36 9.68
CA ASN A 124 -3.49 -3.91 9.48
C ASN A 124 -4.95 -3.60 9.12
N ILE A 125 -5.47 -4.34 8.14
CA ILE A 125 -6.85 -4.23 7.68
C ILE A 125 -7.51 -5.60 7.81
N THR A 126 -8.72 -5.62 8.38
CA THR A 126 -9.60 -6.78 8.35
C THR A 126 -10.96 -6.39 7.80
N VAL A 127 -11.57 -7.26 7.00
CA VAL A 127 -13.01 -7.19 6.75
C VAL A 127 -13.74 -7.81 7.95
N GLU A 128 -14.80 -7.16 8.40
CA GLU A 128 -15.63 -7.63 9.51
C GLU A 128 -16.21 -9.02 9.22
N SER A 129 -16.32 -9.85 10.26
CA SER A 129 -16.85 -11.21 10.12
C SER A 129 -18.29 -11.18 9.58
N GLY A 130 -18.49 -11.80 8.42
CA GLY A 130 -19.81 -11.85 7.75
C GLY A 130 -20.01 -10.74 6.71
N ALA A 131 -19.18 -9.70 6.70
CA ALA A 131 -19.17 -8.70 5.65
C ALA A 131 -18.44 -9.21 4.40
N ASP A 132 -18.83 -8.66 3.25
CA ASP A 132 -18.07 -8.69 2.00
C ASP A 132 -17.92 -7.25 1.54
N VAL A 133 -16.70 -6.85 1.18
CA VAL A 133 -16.41 -5.49 0.73
C VAL A 133 -16.21 -5.52 -0.78
N SER A 134 -17.08 -4.82 -1.49
CA SER A 134 -17.11 -4.78 -2.94
C SER A 134 -16.62 -3.46 -3.53
N ASN A 135 -16.05 -3.51 -4.74
CA ASN A 135 -15.64 -2.32 -5.50
C ASN A 135 -14.64 -1.42 -4.75
N PHE A 136 -13.81 -2.01 -3.90
CA PHE A 136 -12.85 -1.27 -3.08
C PHE A 136 -11.52 -1.11 -3.81
N LEU A 137 -10.86 0.03 -3.58
CA LEU A 137 -9.51 0.30 -4.11
C LEU A 137 -8.49 0.31 -2.97
N ILE A 138 -7.44 -0.50 -3.10
CA ILE A 138 -6.23 -0.38 -2.28
C ILE A 138 -5.06 -0.07 -3.22
N ASP A 139 -4.45 1.10 -3.06
CA ASP A 139 -3.47 1.65 -3.98
C ASP A 139 -2.24 2.24 -3.27
N ARG A 140 -1.03 2.00 -3.80
CA ARG A 140 0.20 2.69 -3.36
C ARG A 140 0.39 2.75 -1.85
N SER A 141 0.01 1.69 -1.16
CA SER A 141 0.06 1.60 0.30
C SER A 141 1.06 0.53 0.74
N TYR A 142 1.55 0.69 1.96
CA TYR A 142 2.45 -0.26 2.59
C TYR A 142 1.72 -0.91 3.75
N PHE A 143 1.77 -2.23 3.82
CA PHE A 143 1.16 -3.03 4.89
C PHE A 143 2.24 -3.79 5.63
N GLY A 144 2.61 -3.30 6.81
CA GLY A 144 3.62 -3.93 7.66
C GLY A 144 3.18 -5.25 8.27
N SER A 145 1.90 -5.60 8.18
CA SER A 145 1.26 -6.82 8.63
C SER A 145 0.15 -7.27 7.65
N ASN A 146 -0.66 -8.24 8.08
CA ASN A 146 -1.63 -8.89 7.22
C ASN A 146 -2.74 -7.94 6.76
N VAL A 147 -3.15 -8.07 5.51
CA VAL A 147 -4.45 -7.62 5.00
C VAL A 147 -5.29 -8.85 4.71
N GLY A 148 -6.48 -8.92 5.31
CA GLY A 148 -7.31 -10.11 5.23
C GLY A 148 -8.79 -9.78 5.13
N GLY A 149 -9.48 -10.42 4.19
CA GLY A 149 -10.91 -10.27 4.11
C GLY A 149 -11.52 -10.72 2.80
N LYS A 150 -12.84 -10.56 2.73
CA LYS A 150 -13.57 -10.72 1.48
C LYS A 150 -13.56 -9.39 0.72
N PHE A 151 -12.89 -9.40 -0.42
CA PHE A 151 -12.79 -8.26 -1.32
C PHE A 151 -13.31 -8.69 -2.68
N SER A 152 -14.54 -8.32 -3.01
CA SER A 152 -15.21 -8.65 -4.27
C SER A 152 -15.12 -7.49 -5.26
N ASN A 153 -14.98 -7.76 -6.57
CA ASN A 153 -14.87 -6.74 -7.63
C ASN A 153 -13.88 -5.59 -7.31
N SER A 154 -12.83 -5.90 -6.56
CA SER A 154 -11.93 -4.90 -5.96
C SER A 154 -10.62 -4.83 -6.73
N LEU A 155 -9.98 -3.67 -6.68
CA LEU A 155 -8.68 -3.42 -7.29
C LEU A 155 -7.65 -3.19 -6.19
N ILE A 156 -6.69 -4.10 -6.09
CA ILE A 156 -5.60 -4.01 -5.13
C ILE A 156 -4.30 -3.93 -5.93
N LYS A 157 -3.73 -2.73 -6.00
CA LYS A 157 -2.59 -2.48 -6.89
C LYS A 157 -1.49 -1.60 -6.32
N GLN A 158 -0.29 -1.79 -6.85
CA GLN A 158 0.86 -0.94 -6.54
C GLN A 158 1.16 -0.85 -5.03
N ASN A 159 0.88 -1.91 -4.28
CA ASN A 159 1.12 -1.96 -2.84
C ASN A 159 2.35 -2.81 -2.51
N ILE A 160 2.88 -2.58 -1.31
CA ILE A 160 3.86 -3.47 -0.66
C ILE A 160 3.17 -4.15 0.50
N PHE A 161 3.05 -5.48 0.43
CA PHE A 161 2.47 -6.28 1.50
C PHE A 161 3.54 -7.08 2.21
N ARG A 162 3.59 -6.96 3.53
CA ARG A 162 4.42 -7.78 4.38
C ARG A 162 3.58 -8.87 5.05
N HIS A 163 4.14 -10.06 5.17
CA HIS A 163 3.53 -11.19 5.86
C HIS A 163 2.34 -11.83 5.10
N ARG A 164 1.35 -12.37 5.83
CA ARG A 164 0.32 -13.24 5.27
C ARG A 164 -0.89 -12.42 4.88
N ASN A 165 -1.24 -12.41 3.60
CA ASN A 165 -2.42 -11.69 3.13
C ASN A 165 -3.45 -12.68 2.60
N ASN A 166 -4.72 -12.34 2.77
CA ASN A 166 -5.85 -13.15 2.31
C ASN A 166 -6.83 -12.28 1.54
N PHE A 167 -6.92 -12.52 0.23
CA PHE A 167 -7.86 -11.86 -0.66
C PHE A 167 -8.81 -12.88 -1.24
N ASN A 168 -10.06 -12.83 -0.76
CA ASN A 168 -11.13 -13.71 -1.20
C ASN A 168 -12.21 -12.90 -1.91
N ALA A 169 -12.37 -13.07 -3.21
CA ALA A 169 -13.50 -12.50 -3.93
C ALA A 169 -14.65 -13.52 -3.92
N GLN A 170 -15.81 -13.16 -3.38
CA GLN A 170 -16.93 -14.10 -3.28
C GLN A 170 -17.47 -14.49 -4.68
N ASP A 171 -17.60 -13.51 -5.57
CA ASP A 171 -18.18 -13.69 -6.91
C ASP A 171 -17.19 -13.43 -8.07
N GLY A 172 -15.89 -13.40 -7.75
CA GLY A 172 -14.84 -13.75 -8.70
C GLY A 172 -14.29 -12.73 -9.68
N ASN A 173 -14.16 -11.44 -9.33
CA ASN A 173 -13.55 -10.45 -10.24
C ASN A 173 -12.56 -9.46 -9.59
N SER A 174 -11.93 -9.83 -8.48
CA SER A 174 -10.90 -8.94 -7.90
C SER A 174 -9.57 -9.07 -8.62
N LEU A 175 -8.97 -7.92 -8.93
CA LEU A 175 -7.67 -7.83 -9.56
C LEU A 175 -6.63 -7.43 -8.52
N ILE A 176 -5.67 -8.32 -8.32
CA ILE A 176 -4.52 -8.12 -7.44
C ILE A 176 -3.31 -7.94 -8.36
N SER A 177 -2.90 -6.70 -8.60
CA SER A 177 -1.91 -6.41 -9.64
C SER A 177 -0.79 -5.46 -9.28
N ASN A 178 0.41 -5.70 -9.82
CA ASN A 178 1.52 -4.77 -9.65
C ASN A 178 1.89 -4.55 -8.18
N ASN A 179 1.73 -5.56 -7.34
CA ASN A 179 2.11 -5.50 -5.92
C ASN A 179 3.41 -6.26 -5.66
N ILE A 180 4.05 -5.93 -4.55
CA ILE A 180 5.21 -6.64 -4.01
C ILE A 180 4.76 -7.36 -2.73
N PHE A 181 4.85 -8.68 -2.70
CA PHE A 181 4.52 -9.52 -1.54
C PHE A 181 5.80 -10.01 -0.87
N CYS A 182 5.92 -9.80 0.45
CA CYS A 182 7.12 -10.08 1.21
C CYS A 182 6.89 -11.07 2.36
N ASP A 183 7.94 -11.82 2.72
CA ASP A 183 8.10 -12.66 3.91
C ASP A 183 7.29 -13.96 3.97
N ARG A 184 5.98 -13.95 3.70
CA ARG A 184 5.10 -15.13 3.94
C ARG A 184 4.14 -15.36 2.78
N GLY A 185 3.51 -16.54 2.80
CA GLY A 185 2.52 -16.96 1.82
C GLY A 185 1.21 -16.18 1.87
N ASN A 186 0.58 -16.07 0.71
CA ASN A 186 -0.64 -15.31 0.49
C ASN A 186 -1.72 -16.21 -0.10
N THR A 187 -2.96 -15.98 0.32
CA THR A 187 -4.12 -16.74 -0.13
C THR A 187 -4.96 -15.91 -1.09
N PHE A 188 -5.31 -16.49 -2.24
CA PHE A 188 -6.13 -15.87 -3.26
C PHE A 188 -7.28 -16.79 -3.67
N THR A 189 -8.52 -16.32 -3.56
CA THR A 189 -9.70 -17.11 -3.95
C THR A 189 -10.57 -16.31 -4.89
N ASN A 190 -10.87 -16.90 -6.06
CA ASN A 190 -11.58 -16.26 -7.18
C ASN A 190 -10.96 -14.92 -7.62
N CYS A 191 -9.64 -14.83 -7.65
CA CYS A 191 -8.92 -13.60 -7.99
C CYS A 191 -8.17 -13.72 -9.33
N LYS A 192 -7.92 -12.57 -9.95
CA LYS A 192 -6.86 -12.43 -10.95
C LYS A 192 -5.63 -11.83 -10.27
N VAL A 193 -4.55 -12.60 -10.18
CA VAL A 193 -3.26 -12.22 -9.58
C VAL A 193 -2.27 -11.98 -10.72
N ALA A 194 -2.05 -10.72 -11.07
CA ALA A 194 -1.32 -10.36 -12.28
C ALA A 194 -0.14 -9.40 -12.04
N ASN A 195 1.00 -9.58 -12.70
CA ASN A 195 2.08 -8.58 -12.68
C ASN A 195 2.64 -8.28 -11.27
N ASN A 196 2.65 -9.25 -10.35
CA ASN A 196 3.19 -9.07 -9.00
C ASN A 196 4.61 -9.66 -8.87
N ILE A 197 5.31 -9.25 -7.81
CA ILE A 197 6.57 -9.88 -7.37
C ILE A 197 6.33 -10.53 -6.02
N PHE A 198 6.80 -11.78 -5.86
CA PHE A 198 6.73 -12.52 -4.61
C PHE A 198 8.14 -12.77 -4.05
N LEU A 199 8.47 -12.08 -2.97
CA LEU A 199 9.75 -12.13 -2.26
C LEU A 199 9.58 -12.91 -0.95
N VAL A 200 9.56 -14.23 -1.04
CA VAL A 200 9.40 -15.10 0.13
C VAL A 200 10.77 -15.65 0.56
N SER A 201 11.13 -15.44 1.83
CA SER A 201 12.48 -15.69 2.36
C SER A 201 12.64 -16.96 3.19
N ALA A 202 11.56 -17.70 3.44
CA ALA A 202 11.60 -18.86 4.34
C ALA A 202 11.48 -20.18 3.58
N GLN A 203 12.27 -21.16 3.99
CA GLN A 203 12.27 -22.54 3.50
C GLN A 203 10.93 -23.29 3.68
N TYR A 204 9.95 -22.68 4.36
CA TYR A 204 8.68 -23.31 4.74
C TYR A 204 7.44 -22.48 4.39
N TYR A 205 7.59 -21.37 3.67
CA TYR A 205 6.45 -20.57 3.24
C TYR A 205 6.45 -20.54 1.72
N GLU A 206 5.39 -21.05 1.14
CA GLU A 206 5.12 -20.91 -0.27
C GLU A 206 4.46 -19.56 -0.54
N ALA A 207 4.73 -18.96 -1.69
CA ALA A 207 4.26 -17.62 -2.01
C ALA A 207 2.75 -17.54 -2.18
N ILE A 208 2.15 -18.56 -2.77
CA ILE A 208 0.76 -18.56 -3.21
C ILE A 208 0.05 -19.85 -2.80
N ASP A 209 -1.04 -19.68 -2.05
CA ASP A 209 -2.16 -20.60 -1.98
C ASP A 209 -3.31 -20.00 -2.80
N ALA A 210 -3.85 -20.73 -3.77
CA ALA A 210 -4.92 -20.20 -4.60
C ALA A 210 -5.98 -21.21 -5.01
N SER A 211 -7.22 -20.73 -5.09
CA SER A 211 -8.33 -21.46 -5.68
C SER A 211 -9.13 -20.61 -6.67
N ASN A 212 -9.61 -21.24 -7.75
CA ASN A 212 -10.48 -20.63 -8.77
C ASN A 212 -9.89 -19.33 -9.36
N SER A 213 -8.56 -19.24 -9.46
CA SER A 213 -7.86 -17.98 -9.73
C SER A 213 -7.05 -18.03 -11.03
N ILE A 214 -6.83 -16.87 -11.63
CA ILE A 214 -5.88 -16.69 -12.73
C ILE A 214 -4.62 -16.07 -12.14
N ILE A 215 -3.48 -16.73 -12.34
CA ILE A 215 -2.17 -16.28 -11.86
C ILE A 215 -1.29 -16.05 -13.08
N GLU A 216 -0.99 -14.78 -13.41
CA GLU A 216 -0.25 -14.46 -14.63
C GLU A 216 0.78 -13.34 -14.51
N ASN A 217 1.80 -13.38 -15.36
CA ASN A 217 2.79 -12.30 -15.47
C ASN A 217 3.49 -11.98 -14.14
N ASN A 218 3.55 -12.92 -13.18
CA ASN A 218 4.18 -12.71 -11.89
C ASN A 218 5.64 -13.21 -11.88
N ILE A 219 6.46 -12.61 -11.03
CA ILE A 219 7.81 -13.09 -10.71
C ILE A 219 7.74 -13.81 -9.37
N LEU A 220 7.97 -15.13 -9.40
CA LEU A 220 7.81 -16.03 -8.26
C LEU A 220 9.18 -16.49 -7.74
N PRO A 221 9.31 -16.89 -6.46
CA PRO A 221 10.53 -17.50 -5.98
C PRO A 221 10.78 -18.84 -6.69
N ALA A 222 12.05 -19.14 -6.98
CA ALA A 222 12.47 -20.37 -7.68
C ALA A 222 12.02 -21.64 -6.96
N ASN A 223 12.02 -21.60 -5.63
CA ASN A 223 11.50 -22.63 -4.76
C ASN A 223 10.28 -22.06 -4.03
N TYR A 224 9.30 -22.91 -3.71
CA TYR A 224 8.14 -22.51 -2.90
C TYR A 224 7.25 -21.45 -3.58
N ALA A 225 7.08 -21.53 -4.91
CA ALA A 225 6.14 -20.66 -5.61
C ALA A 225 4.68 -20.91 -5.19
N PHE A 226 4.31 -22.18 -4.95
CA PHE A 226 2.93 -22.60 -4.69
C PHE A 226 2.85 -23.66 -3.60
N ASP A 227 1.89 -23.52 -2.68
CA ASP A 227 1.50 -24.55 -1.69
C ASP A 227 0.30 -25.32 -2.23
N TYR A 228 -0.91 -24.80 -1.98
CA TYR A 228 -2.16 -25.38 -2.45
C TYR A 228 -2.67 -24.65 -3.70
N LEU A 229 -3.05 -25.43 -4.70
CA LEU A 229 -3.64 -24.93 -5.94
C LEU A 229 -4.85 -25.77 -6.31
N ASN A 230 -5.97 -25.12 -6.59
CA ASN A 230 -7.16 -25.79 -7.07
C ASN A 230 -7.90 -24.95 -8.11
N ASN A 231 -8.17 -25.53 -9.28
CA ASN A 231 -8.92 -24.86 -10.35
C ASN A 231 -8.30 -23.51 -10.76
N CYS A 232 -6.98 -23.50 -10.98
CA CYS A 232 -6.23 -22.30 -11.33
C CYS A 232 -5.69 -22.36 -12.76
N ASN A 233 -5.63 -21.19 -13.41
CA ASN A 233 -4.94 -21.00 -14.68
C ASN A 233 -3.67 -20.17 -14.44
N ILE A 234 -2.50 -20.77 -14.64
CA ILE A 234 -1.20 -20.21 -14.31
C ILE A 234 -0.41 -19.99 -15.59
N ARG A 235 -0.14 -18.75 -15.99
CA ARG A 235 0.51 -18.48 -17.27
C ARG A 235 1.46 -17.31 -17.29
N ASN A 236 2.50 -17.38 -18.12
CA ASN A 236 3.46 -16.29 -18.30
C ASN A 236 4.12 -15.83 -16.98
N ASN A 237 4.28 -16.72 -16.00
CA ASN A 237 5.00 -16.41 -14.77
C ASN A 237 6.44 -16.90 -14.86
N VAL A 238 7.33 -16.22 -14.13
CA VAL A 238 8.71 -16.67 -13.92
C VAL A 238 8.74 -17.69 -12.78
N ASN A 239 9.64 -18.66 -12.88
CA ASN A 239 9.87 -19.73 -11.90
C ASN A 239 8.67 -20.65 -11.70
N THR A 240 8.02 -21.04 -12.80
CA THR A 240 7.01 -22.11 -12.73
C THR A 240 6.95 -22.95 -14.00
N SER A 241 6.45 -24.17 -13.86
CA SER A 241 6.38 -25.15 -14.93
C SER A 241 5.20 -24.93 -15.87
N ASN A 242 5.23 -25.63 -17.00
CA ASN A 242 4.11 -25.74 -17.95
C ASN A 242 3.48 -27.13 -17.85
N GLY A 243 2.24 -27.27 -18.34
CA GLY A 243 1.51 -28.54 -18.37
C GLY A 243 0.20 -28.52 -17.60
N VAL A 244 -0.44 -29.69 -17.46
CA VAL A 244 -1.72 -29.85 -16.78
C VAL A 244 -1.55 -30.81 -15.61
N SER A 245 -2.09 -30.44 -14.45
CA SER A 245 -2.10 -31.29 -13.25
C SER A 245 -3.45 -31.17 -12.54
N GLY A 246 -4.30 -32.19 -12.68
CA GLY A 246 -5.67 -32.14 -12.15
C GLY A 246 -6.46 -31.00 -12.79
N SER A 247 -7.04 -30.13 -11.96
CA SER A 247 -7.79 -28.93 -12.37
C SER A 247 -6.89 -27.71 -12.68
N ILE A 248 -5.57 -27.87 -12.65
CA ILE A 248 -4.62 -26.77 -12.83
C ILE A 248 -4.06 -26.81 -14.25
N ILE A 249 -4.15 -25.68 -14.95
CA ILE A 249 -3.59 -25.48 -16.29
C ILE A 249 -2.41 -24.52 -16.20
N ARG A 250 -1.26 -24.91 -16.78
CA ARG A 250 -0.05 -24.08 -16.84
C ARG A 250 0.45 -23.90 -18.26
N ASN A 251 0.66 -22.66 -18.71
CA ASN A 251 1.11 -22.39 -20.08
C ASN A 251 1.97 -21.11 -20.20
N GLY A 252 2.95 -21.11 -21.11
CA GLY A 252 3.81 -19.94 -21.36
C GLY A 252 4.66 -19.50 -20.17
N ASN A 253 4.81 -20.31 -19.13
CA ASN A 253 5.63 -19.99 -17.97
C ASN A 253 7.12 -20.24 -18.24
N PHE A 254 7.96 -19.46 -17.58
CA PHE A 254 9.42 -19.57 -17.62
C PHE A 254 9.87 -20.46 -16.46
N ASN A 255 10.40 -21.65 -16.77
CA ASN A 255 10.82 -22.64 -15.77
C ASN A 255 12.32 -22.60 -15.54
N ASP A 256 12.83 -21.40 -15.24
CA ASP A 256 14.27 -21.11 -15.26
C ASP A 256 14.95 -21.34 -13.91
N SER A 257 14.17 -21.50 -12.83
CA SER A 257 14.66 -21.53 -11.44
C SER A 257 15.60 -20.36 -11.13
N ALA A 258 15.29 -19.18 -11.68
CA ALA A 258 16.06 -17.97 -11.58
C ALA A 258 16.14 -17.46 -10.14
N ASP A 259 17.35 -17.12 -9.70
CA ASP A 259 17.58 -16.42 -8.44
C ASP A 259 17.04 -14.99 -8.55
N LEU A 260 16.09 -14.63 -7.68
CA LEU A 260 15.45 -13.32 -7.68
C LEU A 260 16.44 -12.16 -7.54
N THR A 261 17.60 -12.37 -6.89
CA THR A 261 18.66 -11.35 -6.78
C THR A 261 19.35 -11.02 -8.11
N THR A 262 19.11 -11.84 -9.15
CA THR A 262 19.67 -11.66 -10.49
C THR A 262 18.63 -11.26 -11.54
N VAL A 263 17.34 -11.30 -11.19
CA VAL A 263 16.23 -10.97 -12.11
C VAL A 263 16.11 -9.46 -12.34
N PHE A 264 16.46 -8.67 -11.33
CA PHE A 264 16.23 -7.23 -11.28
C PHE A 264 17.53 -6.43 -11.42
N SER A 265 17.38 -5.14 -11.74
CA SER A 265 18.52 -4.21 -11.87
C SER A 265 19.23 -3.98 -10.53
N SER A 266 18.49 -3.92 -9.42
CA SER A 266 19.06 -3.90 -8.07
C SER A 266 18.11 -4.50 -7.03
N TYR A 267 18.41 -5.70 -6.55
CA TYR A 267 17.71 -6.32 -5.42
C TYR A 267 18.62 -7.34 -4.73
N SER A 268 18.82 -7.21 -3.43
CA SER A 268 19.65 -8.15 -2.66
C SER A 268 18.85 -8.89 -1.59
N SER A 269 17.84 -8.25 -1.01
CA SER A 269 17.03 -8.84 0.06
C SER A 269 15.68 -8.16 0.20
N ILE A 270 14.75 -8.81 0.92
CA ILE A 270 13.44 -8.23 1.27
C ILE A 270 13.57 -6.86 1.94
N SER A 271 14.66 -6.60 2.68
CA SER A 271 14.92 -5.29 3.30
C SER A 271 14.92 -4.17 2.26
N ASP A 272 15.41 -4.43 1.05
CA ASP A 272 15.47 -3.44 -0.02
C ASP A 272 14.08 -3.10 -0.56
N ALA A 273 13.17 -4.09 -0.58
CA ALA A 273 11.77 -3.87 -0.95
C ALA A 273 11.04 -3.04 0.11
N VAL A 274 11.20 -3.42 1.39
CA VAL A 274 10.53 -2.76 2.53
C VAL A 274 11.01 -1.32 2.72
N ASN A 275 12.31 -1.09 2.56
CA ASN A 275 12.90 0.25 2.63
C ASN A 275 12.82 1.02 1.31
N GLN A 276 12.23 0.41 0.27
CA GLN A 276 12.05 1.00 -1.06
C GLN A 276 13.36 1.50 -1.67
N SER A 277 14.43 0.72 -1.48
CA SER A 277 15.76 0.95 -2.05
C SER A 277 16.11 -0.02 -3.18
N ALA A 278 15.27 -1.03 -3.44
CA ALA A 278 15.40 -1.91 -4.59
C ALA A 278 14.98 -1.23 -5.89
N ASP A 279 15.65 -1.59 -6.98
CA ASP A 279 15.25 -1.32 -8.36
C ASP A 279 14.77 -2.62 -9.02
N PHE A 280 13.44 -2.76 -9.10
CA PHE A 280 12.77 -3.92 -9.67
C PHE A 280 12.62 -3.86 -11.20
N HIS A 281 13.26 -2.90 -11.89
CA HIS A 281 13.27 -2.93 -13.35
C HIS A 281 14.01 -4.16 -13.86
N LEU A 282 13.47 -4.78 -14.90
CA LEU A 282 14.15 -5.85 -15.61
C LEU A 282 15.31 -5.29 -16.45
N PRO A 283 16.50 -5.91 -16.41
CA PRO A 283 17.59 -5.57 -17.32
C PRO A 283 17.16 -5.64 -18.79
N ASP A 284 17.78 -4.84 -19.67
CA ASP A 284 17.36 -4.74 -21.08
C ASP A 284 17.43 -6.07 -21.86
N ASN A 285 18.34 -6.96 -21.48
CA ASN A 285 18.48 -8.29 -22.07
C ASN A 285 17.71 -9.38 -21.31
N SER A 286 16.84 -9.01 -20.36
CA SER A 286 16.05 -9.96 -19.59
C SER A 286 15.09 -10.73 -20.51
N PRO A 287 15.02 -12.07 -20.41
CA PRO A 287 14.05 -12.86 -21.15
C PRO A 287 12.60 -12.59 -20.73
N TYR A 288 12.39 -11.90 -19.61
CA TYR A 288 11.07 -11.58 -19.07
C TYR A 288 10.53 -10.22 -19.57
N LYS A 289 11.35 -9.49 -20.34
CA LYS A 289 10.97 -8.23 -20.98
C LYS A 289 10.03 -8.52 -22.15
N ASN A 290 8.87 -7.86 -22.21
CA ASN A 290 7.77 -8.18 -23.12
C ASN A 290 7.28 -9.65 -23.07
N GLY A 291 7.59 -10.39 -21.98
CA GLY A 291 7.25 -11.81 -21.82
C GLY A 291 5.83 -12.06 -21.29
N GLY A 292 5.13 -11.00 -20.91
CA GLY A 292 3.77 -11.05 -20.42
C GLY A 292 2.77 -11.52 -21.47
N SER A 293 1.65 -12.06 -21.00
CA SER A 293 0.55 -12.52 -21.85
C SER A 293 -0.10 -11.41 -22.70
N ASP A 294 0.15 -10.16 -22.35
CA ASP A 294 -0.29 -8.93 -23.00
C ASP A 294 0.82 -8.23 -23.81
N GLY A 295 2.01 -8.85 -23.90
CA GLY A 295 3.17 -8.29 -24.58
C GLY A 295 3.95 -7.26 -23.78
N ASN A 296 3.56 -6.98 -22.53
CA ASN A 296 4.32 -6.14 -21.60
C ASN A 296 5.33 -6.96 -20.79
N ASP A 297 6.14 -6.28 -19.99
CA ASP A 297 7.07 -6.92 -19.05
C ASP A 297 6.33 -7.78 -18.01
N ILE A 298 6.98 -8.87 -17.56
CA ILE A 298 6.52 -9.63 -16.40
C ILE A 298 6.93 -8.88 -15.12
N GLY A 299 6.06 -8.88 -14.10
CA GLY A 299 6.30 -8.17 -12.84
C GLY A 299 5.68 -6.78 -12.79
N ILE A 300 6.04 -6.00 -11.77
CA ILE A 300 5.31 -4.78 -11.37
C ILE A 300 5.39 -3.63 -12.37
N TYR A 301 6.37 -3.57 -13.26
CA TYR A 301 6.46 -2.51 -14.28
C TYR A 301 5.71 -2.83 -15.57
N GLY A 302 5.14 -4.04 -15.70
CA GLY A 302 4.29 -4.39 -16.84
C GLY A 302 2.80 -4.27 -16.55
N GLY A 303 1.99 -4.72 -17.51
CA GLY A 303 0.54 -4.77 -17.35
C GLY A 303 -0.14 -3.40 -17.47
N ARG A 304 -1.41 -3.35 -17.03
CA ARG A 304 -2.26 -2.15 -17.13
C ARG A 304 -1.92 -1.04 -16.13
N TYR A 305 -1.32 -1.41 -14.99
CA TYR A 305 -1.01 -0.48 -13.92
C TYR A 305 0.47 -0.55 -13.51
N PRO A 306 1.42 -0.26 -14.42
CA PRO A 306 2.85 -0.26 -14.12
C PRO A 306 3.16 0.46 -12.82
N TRP A 307 4.12 -0.06 -12.06
CA TRP A 307 4.56 0.55 -10.83
C TRP A 307 5.06 1.97 -11.08
N LYS A 308 4.61 2.90 -10.24
CA LYS A 308 5.08 4.27 -10.26
C LYS A 308 6.17 4.45 -9.22
N ASP A 309 7.34 4.88 -9.66
CA ASP A 309 8.45 5.20 -8.76
C ASP A 309 8.04 6.22 -7.71
N GLY A 310 8.53 6.00 -6.49
CA GLY A 310 8.17 6.78 -5.32
C GLY A 310 6.81 6.47 -4.70
N SER A 311 5.93 5.69 -5.37
CA SER A 311 4.63 5.28 -4.82
C SER A 311 3.82 6.44 -4.24
N VAL A 312 3.95 7.62 -4.83
CA VAL A 312 3.19 8.80 -4.43
C VAL A 312 1.76 8.72 -4.99
N PRO A 313 0.75 9.14 -4.22
CA PRO A 313 -0.66 9.15 -4.64
C PRO A 313 -0.95 9.94 -5.92
N PHE A 314 -2.19 9.86 -6.41
CA PHE A 314 -2.59 10.48 -7.68
C PHE A 314 -2.90 11.97 -7.54
N ASN A 315 -3.14 12.46 -6.32
CA ASN A 315 -3.35 13.88 -6.09
C ASN A 315 -2.05 14.66 -6.32
N PRO A 316 -2.13 15.96 -6.65
CA PRO A 316 -0.96 16.82 -6.74
C PRO A 316 -0.07 16.68 -5.51
N HIS A 317 1.22 16.52 -5.74
CA HIS A 317 2.19 16.21 -4.70
C HIS A 317 3.06 17.43 -4.41
N ILE A 318 3.26 17.73 -3.13
CA ILE A 318 4.18 18.80 -2.71
C ILE A 318 5.59 18.23 -2.75
N VAL A 319 6.39 18.70 -3.70
CA VAL A 319 7.77 18.24 -3.93
C VAL A 319 8.74 18.95 -2.99
N SER A 320 8.56 20.26 -2.82
CA SER A 320 9.34 21.08 -1.90
C SER A 320 8.46 22.13 -1.24
N LYS A 321 8.79 22.49 0.00
CA LYS A 321 8.17 23.60 0.72
C LYS A 321 9.22 24.35 1.53
N ASN A 322 9.26 25.66 1.37
CA ASN A 322 10.06 26.57 2.15
C ASN A 322 9.16 27.71 2.66
N ILE A 323 8.90 27.72 3.95
CA ILE A 323 8.07 28.73 4.62
C ILE A 323 8.95 29.39 5.66
N SER A 324 9.21 30.69 5.47
CA SER A 324 10.03 31.44 6.43
C SER A 324 9.36 31.48 7.81
N GLY A 325 10.15 31.45 8.87
CA GLY A 325 9.63 31.57 10.24
C GLY A 325 9.17 32.99 10.61
N THR A 326 9.53 33.99 9.81
CA THR A 326 9.20 35.40 10.03
C THR A 326 8.93 36.11 8.71
N THR A 327 8.29 37.27 8.79
CA THR A 327 8.15 38.16 7.64
C THR A 327 9.49 38.78 7.24
N ASP A 328 9.60 39.20 5.99
CA ASP A 328 10.73 39.97 5.46
C ASP A 328 10.69 41.44 5.93
N GLU A 329 11.61 42.26 5.41
CA GLU A 329 11.71 43.69 5.74
C GLU A 329 10.48 44.51 5.30
N ASN A 330 9.67 44.00 4.38
CA ASN A 330 8.44 44.63 3.90
C ASN A 330 7.20 44.15 4.67
N GLY A 331 7.34 43.16 5.55
CA GLY A 331 6.23 42.56 6.29
C GLY A 331 5.54 41.41 5.55
N ASP A 332 6.09 40.95 4.42
CA ASP A 332 5.59 39.81 3.66
C ASP A 332 6.15 38.51 4.24
N LEU A 333 5.39 37.41 4.25
CA LEU A 333 5.89 36.09 4.67
C LEU A 333 6.39 35.31 3.45
N PRO A 334 7.71 35.09 3.28
CA PRO A 334 8.21 34.34 2.14
C PRO A 334 7.76 32.87 2.20
N ILE A 335 7.02 32.45 1.16
CA ILE A 335 6.51 31.10 0.96
C ILE A 335 6.87 30.66 -0.45
N GLU A 336 7.54 29.52 -0.55
CA GLU A 336 7.82 28.84 -1.81
C GLU A 336 7.34 27.40 -1.67
N ILE A 337 6.41 26.99 -2.52
CA ILE A 337 5.87 25.62 -2.55
C ILE A 337 5.90 25.16 -4.00
N GLU A 338 6.59 24.05 -4.24
CA GLU A 338 6.60 23.37 -5.52
C GLU A 338 5.63 22.20 -5.48
N VAL A 339 4.72 22.15 -6.45
CA VAL A 339 3.72 21.10 -6.56
C VAL A 339 3.79 20.48 -7.94
N GLU A 340 3.80 19.16 -8.00
CA GLU A 340 3.81 18.41 -9.25
C GLU A 340 2.50 17.63 -9.43
N ALA A 341 1.91 17.75 -10.62
CA ALA A 341 0.80 16.92 -11.03
C ALA A 341 1.26 15.48 -11.23
N GLN A 342 0.54 14.53 -10.64
CA GLN A 342 0.96 13.13 -10.65
C GLN A 342 0.40 12.41 -11.88
N GLN A 343 1.30 11.89 -12.72
CA GLN A 343 0.95 10.98 -13.82
C GLN A 343 0.84 9.54 -13.30
N ASN A 344 0.08 8.69 -14.02
CA ASN A 344 -0.14 7.29 -13.70
C ASN A 344 0.82 6.38 -14.45
#